data_AF-A0A1X0B895-F1
#
_entry.id   AF-A0A1X0B895-F1
#
_cell.length_a   1.000
_cell.length_b   1.000
_cell.length_c   1.000
_cell.angle_alpha   90.00
_cell.angle_beta   90.00
_cell.angle_gamma   90.00
#
_symmetry.space_group_name_H-M   'P 1'
#
loop_
_entity.id
_entity.type
_entity.pdbx_description
1 polymer ?
#
loop_
_entity_poly.entity_id
_entity_poly.type
_entity_poly.pdbx_seq_one_letter_code
_entity_poly.pdbx_strand_id
1 'polypeptide(L)'
;MSLTYEQALSLVHCAACGVPFGMTADMEQRRRQDHANFYCPAGHRNVFNGKSEAEKQRVLALRLAEKLSDRDELLRAERKSHAVTKGQLTKARNRIAKTAEAAQ
;
A
#
# COMPACT_ATOMS: atom_id res chain seq x y z
N MET A 1 -45.95 2.69 -25.72
CA MET A 1 -44.47 2.75 -25.64
C MET A 1 -44.09 2.53 -24.19
N SER A 2 -43.41 1.44 -23.88
CA SER A 2 -42.92 1.14 -22.52
C SER A 2 -41.41 0.99 -22.57
N LEU A 3 -40.72 1.52 -21.56
CA LEU A 3 -39.29 1.33 -21.34
C LEU A 3 -39.13 0.42 -20.12
N THR A 4 -38.35 -0.65 -20.27
CA THR A 4 -37.91 -1.50 -19.16
C THR A 4 -36.49 -1.13 -18.76
N TYR A 5 -36.24 -0.97 -17.46
CA TYR A 5 -34.94 -0.62 -16.90
C TYR A 5 -34.60 -1.56 -15.74
N GLU A 6 -33.43 -2.17 -15.80
CA GLU A 6 -32.88 -3.03 -14.76
C GLU A 6 -31.65 -2.38 -14.15
N GLN A 7 -31.59 -2.30 -12.82
CA GLN A 7 -30.44 -1.77 -12.10
C GLN A 7 -30.24 -2.47 -10.76
N ALA A 8 -28.99 -2.76 -10.44
CA ALA A 8 -28.58 -3.19 -9.12
C ALA A 8 -28.58 -2.01 -8.13
N LEU A 9 -29.21 -2.24 -6.97
CA LEU A 9 -29.20 -1.32 -5.84
C LEU A 9 -28.41 -1.93 -4.69
N SER A 10 -27.57 -1.12 -4.06
CA SER A 10 -26.93 -1.46 -2.81
C SER A 10 -27.79 -1.02 -1.63
N LEU A 11 -27.82 -1.86 -0.59
CA LEU A 11 -28.56 -1.58 0.64
C LEU A 11 -27.68 -0.79 1.60
N VAL A 12 -28.09 0.44 1.92
CA VAL A 12 -27.39 1.32 2.85
C VAL A 12 -28.29 1.63 4.04
N HIS A 13 -27.72 1.72 5.24
CA HIS A 13 -28.45 2.10 6.44
C HIS A 13 -28.14 3.56 6.77
N CYS A 14 -29.16 4.32 7.18
CA CYS A 14 -28.94 5.66 7.68
C CYS A 14 -28.16 5.62 9.00
N ALA A 15 -27.10 6.41 9.11
CA ALA A 15 -26.28 6.51 10.31
C ALA A 15 -27.00 7.17 11.50
N ALA A 16 -28.08 7.92 11.25
CA ALA A 16 -28.85 8.58 12.30
C ALA A 16 -30.05 7.75 12.77
N CYS A 17 -30.91 7.30 11.84
CA CYS A 17 -32.15 6.61 12.18
C CYS A 17 -32.17 5.11 11.88
N GLY A 18 -31.09 4.56 11.31
CA GLY A 18 -30.97 3.12 11.03
C GLY A 18 -31.82 2.60 9.87
N VAL A 19 -32.67 3.42 9.25
CA VAL A 19 -33.56 2.99 8.16
C VAL A 19 -32.73 2.46 6.99
N PRO A 20 -33.00 1.23 6.50
CA PRO A 20 -32.39 0.69 5.30
C PRO A 20 -33.02 1.31 4.05
N PHE A 21 -32.21 1.65 3.05
CA PHE A 21 -32.66 2.17 1.76
C PHE A 21 -31.72 1.79 0.63
N GLY A 22 -32.27 1.73 -0.58
CA GLY A 22 -31.52 1.41 -1.80
C GLY A 22 -30.80 2.64 -2.35
N MET A 23 -29.56 2.45 -2.79
CA MET A 23 -28.76 3.41 -3.54
C MET A 23 -28.20 2.74 -4.79
N THR A 24 -28.05 3.45 -5.91
CA THR A 24 -27.39 2.84 -7.08
C THR A 24 -25.90 2.66 -6.78
N ALA A 25 -25.28 1.61 -7.35
CA ALA A 25 -23.86 1.33 -7.14
C ALA A 25 -22.99 2.56 -7.51
N ASP A 26 -23.32 3.24 -8.61
CA ASP A 26 -22.63 4.45 -9.07
C ASP A 26 -22.76 5.62 -8.10
N MET A 27 -23.92 5.78 -7.45
CA MET A 27 -24.11 6.83 -6.45
C MET A 27 -23.32 6.51 -5.19
N GLU A 28 -23.37 5.27 -4.72
CA GLU A 28 -22.61 4.84 -3.54
C GLU A 28 -21.11 5.01 -3.76
N GLN A 29 -20.59 4.53 -4.89
CA GLN A 29 -19.17 4.64 -5.23
C GLN A 29 -18.72 6.09 -5.27
N ARG A 30 -19.48 6.98 -5.93
CA ARG A 30 -19.17 8.42 -5.96
C ARG A 30 -19.16 9.01 -4.56
N ARG A 31 -20.16 8.72 -3.73
CA ARG A 31 -20.25 9.21 -2.34
C ARG A 31 -19.09 8.72 -1.45
N ARG A 32 -18.55 7.52 -1.73
CA ARG A 32 -17.37 6.98 -1.03
C ARG A 32 -16.05 7.61 -1.49
N GLN A 33 -16.01 8.19 -2.69
CA GLN A 33 -14.83 8.87 -3.24
C GLN A 33 -14.81 10.36 -2.92
N ASP A 34 -15.95 11.05 -3.07
CA ASP A 34 -16.07 12.49 -2.87
C ASP A 34 -16.36 12.88 -1.41
N HIS A 35 -16.74 11.90 -0.57
CA HIS A 35 -17.21 12.11 0.80
C HIS A 35 -18.31 13.16 0.92
N ALA A 36 -19.09 13.37 -0.15
CA ALA A 36 -20.19 14.31 -0.15
C ALA A 36 -21.38 13.77 0.64
N ASN A 37 -22.22 14.70 1.07
CA ASN A 37 -23.44 14.36 1.80
C ASN A 37 -24.46 13.65 0.90
N PHE A 38 -25.19 12.72 1.49
CA PHE A 38 -26.40 12.12 0.93
C PHE A 38 -27.48 12.04 2.01
N TYR A 39 -28.72 11.83 1.61
CA TYR A 39 -29.85 11.86 2.52
C TYR A 39 -30.58 10.53 2.52
N CYS A 40 -31.01 10.08 3.70
CA CYS A 40 -31.94 8.96 3.77
C CYS A 40 -33.36 9.42 3.42
N PRO A 41 -34.31 8.49 3.16
CA PRO A 41 -35.70 8.85 2.85
C PRO A 41 -36.40 9.66 3.95
N ALA A 42 -35.93 9.57 5.20
CA ALA A 42 -36.42 10.36 6.32
C ALA A 42 -35.75 11.75 6.45
N GLY A 43 -34.84 12.12 5.55
CA GLY A 43 -34.22 13.44 5.49
C GLY A 43 -32.96 13.63 6.32
N HIS A 44 -32.42 12.60 6.98
CA HIS A 44 -31.17 12.72 7.73
C HIS A 44 -29.96 12.76 6.79
N ARG A 45 -29.02 13.67 7.09
CA ARG A 45 -27.74 13.78 6.39
C ARG A 45 -26.82 12.63 6.78
N ASN A 46 -26.28 11.96 5.77
CA ASN A 46 -25.30 10.88 5.88
C ASN A 46 -24.06 11.22 5.06
N VAL A 47 -22.93 10.66 5.46
CA VAL A 47 -21.65 10.78 4.76
C VAL A 47 -20.85 9.51 5.01
N PHE A 48 -20.14 9.02 3.98
CA PHE A 48 -19.24 7.88 4.15
C PHE A 48 -17.92 8.36 4.76
N ASN A 49 -17.85 8.34 6.09
CA ASN A 49 -16.65 8.67 6.84
C ASN A 49 -15.72 7.46 6.89
N GLY A 50 -14.60 7.53 6.16
CA GLY A 50 -13.56 6.50 6.15
C GLY A 50 -12.63 6.70 4.97
N LYS A 51 -11.39 6.21 5.07
CA LYS A 51 -10.47 6.21 3.91
C LYS A 51 -11.10 5.40 2.80
N SER A 52 -11.25 5.99 1.62
CA SER A 52 -11.60 5.28 0.40
C SER A 52 -10.61 4.13 0.15
N GLU A 53 -11.02 3.11 -0.61
CA GLU A 53 -10.10 2.03 -0.99
C GLU A 53 -8.85 2.56 -1.71
N ALA A 54 -9.00 3.62 -2.52
CA ALA A 54 -7.88 4.29 -3.17
C ALA A 54 -6.91 4.90 -2.16
N GLU A 55 -7.40 5.56 -1.10
CA GLU A 55 -6.55 6.10 -0.04
C GLU A 55 -5.89 5.00 0.79
N LYS A 56 -6.58 3.90 1.07
CA LYS A 56 -5.99 2.73 1.73
C LYS A 56 -4.86 2.14 0.89
N GLN A 57 -5.08 1.95 -0.42
CA GLN A 57 -4.07 1.47 -1.36
C GLN A 57 -2.87 2.42 -1.43
N ARG A 58 -3.10 3.74 -1.47
CA ARG A 58 -2.02 4.73 -1.47
C ARG A 58 -1.17 4.65 -0.20
N VAL A 59 -1.80 4.51 0.97
CA VAL A 59 -1.07 4.33 2.24
C VAL A 59 -0.26 3.04 2.24
N LEU A 60 -0.80 1.95 1.71
CA LEU A 60 -0.08 0.68 1.57
C LEU A 60 1.11 0.79 0.61
N ALA A 61 0.94 1.47 -0.52
CA ALA A 61 2.00 1.70 -1.50
C ALA A 61 3.15 2.53 -0.91
N LEU A 62 2.83 3.59 -0.16
CA LEU A 62 3.83 4.41 0.53
C LEU A 62 4.63 3.59 1.55
N ARG A 63 3.94 2.78 2.39
CA ARG A 63 4.59 1.89 3.35
C ARG A 63 5.48 0.84 2.68
N LEU A 64 5.07 0.34 1.52
CA LEU A 64 5.86 -0.62 0.77
C LEU A 64 7.12 0.04 0.19
N ALA A 65 6.98 1.23 -0.37
CA ALA A 65 8.10 1.99 -0.92
C ALA A 65 9.17 2.30 0.14
N GLU A 66 8.74 2.71 1.34
CA GLU A 66 9.64 2.93 2.49
C GLU A 66 10.43 1.67 2.85
N LYS A 67 9.74 0.53 3.02
CA LYS A 67 10.39 -0.76 3.33
C LYS A 67 11.40 -1.21 2.26
N LEU A 68 11.11 -0.93 0.99
CA LEU A 68 12.03 -1.25 -0.11
C LEU A 68 13.27 -0.36 -0.06
N SER A 69 13.11 0.93 0.23
CA SER A 69 14.22 1.87 0.40
C SER A 69 15.15 1.42 1.53
N ASP A 70 14.61 1.09 2.70
CA ASP A 70 15.37 0.61 3.85
C ASP A 70 16.13 -0.69 3.52
N ARG A 71 15.45 -1.61 2.82
CA ARG A 71 16.06 -2.86 2.38
C ARG A 71 17.23 -2.63 1.43
N ASP A 72 17.07 -1.72 0.48
CA ASP A 72 18.12 -1.39 -0.48
C ASP A 72 19.33 -0.76 0.21
N GLU A 73 19.12 0.09 1.22
CA GLU A 73 20.21 0.66 2.00
C GLU A 73 20.99 -0.41 2.77
N LEU A 74 20.28 -1.34 3.42
CA LEU A 74 20.91 -2.48 4.10
C LEU A 74 21.71 -3.35 3.12
N LEU A 75 21.15 -3.66 1.95
CA LEU A 75 21.85 -4.43 0.91
C LEU A 75 23.09 -3.69 0.40
N ARG A 76 23.04 -2.36 0.26
CA ARG A 76 24.21 -1.55 -0.13
C ARG A 76 25.29 -1.59 0.95
N ALA A 77 24.91 -1.47 2.23
CA ALA A 77 25.84 -1.56 3.34
C ALA A 77 26.52 -2.93 3.40
N GLU A 78 25.74 -4.00 3.25
CA GLU A 78 26.23 -5.38 3.25
C GLU A 78 27.18 -5.66 2.06
N ARG A 79 26.84 -5.17 0.87
CA ARG A 79 27.74 -5.31 -0.29
C ARG A 79 29.09 -4.62 -0.06
N LYS A 80 29.08 -3.46 0.61
CA LYS A 80 30.31 -2.74 0.97
C LYS A 80 31.14 -3.51 2.01
N SER A 81 30.51 -4.01 3.08
CA SER A 81 31.21 -4.79 4.12
C SER A 81 31.82 -6.08 3.54
N HIS A 82 31.06 -6.77 2.70
CA HIS A 82 31.52 -7.98 2.03
C HIS A 82 32.70 -7.71 1.10
N ALA A 83 32.67 -6.62 0.32
CA ALA A 83 33.79 -6.23 -0.55
C ALA A 83 35.08 -5.95 0.25
N VAL A 84 34.97 -5.25 1.39
CA VAL A 84 36.11 -4.99 2.28
C VAL A 84 36.68 -6.29 2.84
N THR A 85 35.83 -7.15 3.39
CA THR A 85 36.22 -8.44 3.97
C THR A 85 36.90 -9.33 2.94
N LYS A 86 36.34 -9.42 1.73
CA LYS A 86 36.94 -10.14 0.61
C LYS A 86 38.31 -9.58 0.22
N GLY A 87 38.46 -8.25 0.22
CA GLY A 87 39.73 -7.58 -0.03
C GLY A 87 40.79 -7.91 1.03
N GLN A 88 40.41 -7.93 2.30
CA GLN A 88 41.29 -8.32 3.41
C GLN A 88 41.71 -9.79 3.30
N LEU A 89 40.77 -10.69 3.02
CA LEU A 89 41.05 -12.13 2.82
C LEU A 89 42.04 -12.34 1.67
N THR A 90 41.85 -11.62 0.56
CA THR A 90 42.76 -11.69 -0.60
C THR A 90 44.17 -11.22 -0.22
N LYS A 91 44.29 -10.09 0.49
CA LYS A 91 45.58 -9.59 0.99
C LYS A 91 46.25 -10.56 1.97
N ALA A 92 45.48 -11.23 2.82
CA ALA A 92 46.00 -12.23 3.74
C ALA A 92 46.54 -13.46 2.99
N ARG A 93 45.77 -13.99 2.04
CA ARG A 93 46.19 -15.11 1.17
C ARG A 93 47.47 -14.80 0.40
N ASN A 94 47.55 -13.62 -0.21
CA ASN A 94 48.73 -13.21 -0.96
C ASN A 94 49.98 -13.05 -0.07
N ARG A 95 49.81 -12.60 1.19
CA ARG A 95 50.91 -12.53 2.15
C ARG A 95 51.44 -13.92 2.51
N ILE A 96 50.54 -14.87 2.82
CA ILE A 96 50.90 -16.25 3.15
C ILE A 96 51.64 -16.91 1.98
N ALA A 97 51.14 -16.74 0.75
CA ALA A 97 51.79 -17.28 -0.45
C ALA A 97 53.22 -16.74 -0.61
N LYS A 98 53.41 -15.41 -0.52
CA LYS A 98 54.74 -14.80 -0.58
C LYS A 98 55.69 -15.28 0.51
N THR A 99 55.20 -15.47 1.73
CA THR A 99 56.04 -16.00 2.83
C THR A 99 56.39 -17.47 2.64
N ALA A 100 55.52 -18.26 2.01
CA ALA A 100 55.80 -19.66 1.70
C ALA A 100 56.83 -19.80 0.56
N GLU A 101 56.76 -18.93 -0.45
CA GLU A 101 57.74 -18.87 -1.55
C GLU A 101 59.13 -18.43 -1.06
N ALA A 102 59.21 -17.52 -0.08
CA ALA A 102 60.48 -17.03 0.47
C ALA A 102 61.16 -17.99 1.47
N ALA A 103 60.47 -19.06 1.89
CA ALA A 103 60.99 -20.07 2.83
C ALA A 103 61.50 -21.35 2.13
N GLN A 104 61.43 -21.41 0.80
CA GLN A 104 61.97 -22.46 -0.07
C GLN A 104 63.29 -22.01 -0.71
#